data_AF-A0A6N8XA09-F1
#
_entry.id   AF-A0A6N8XA09-F1
#
_cell.length_a   1.000
_cell.length_b   1.000
_cell.length_c   1.000
_cell.angle_alpha   90.00
_cell.angle_beta   90.00
_cell.angle_gamma   90.00
#
_symmetry.space_group_name_H-M   'P 1'
#
loop_
_entity.id
_entity.type
_entity.pdbx_description
1 polymer ?
#
loop_
_entity_poly.entity_id
_entity_poly.type
_entity_poly.pdbx_seq_one_letter_code
_entity_poly.pdbx_strand_id
1 'polypeptide(L)'
;VPGLGHAKRALESELLSMAVFHVIHKFALLPDDAVFIGGTALRLCHGSPRFSEDLDFHTPKFAPRSLDRQTLADETGKLTGCKVSVSTPTGGGPTLARVSAEVPGRDRSQRRPRMKIDLGQGMQVDARAEIITLKMAGGLVPGMGDVGDAFSFRTSSKEEIFADKHMALVGPRRRIKHRDMFDILWLRQRGVDFRPDIVAAKVAPEDRTEFAAILRQRAKAGRDAISNGAYQAELEHFLPSDSSWLFTEAKRREGMADGFETLILDHAKLVDRELSRTVTGSPPA
;
A
#
# COMPACT_ATOMS: atom_id res chain seq x y z
N VAL A 1 -25.61 -9.35 -4.28
CA VAL A 1 -26.10 -7.95 -4.21
C VAL A 1 -25.66 -7.22 -5.49
N PRO A 2 -26.59 -6.80 -6.37
CA PRO A 2 -26.28 -6.00 -7.55
C PRO A 2 -25.78 -4.61 -7.12
N GLY A 3 -24.67 -4.11 -7.70
CA GLY A 3 -24.08 -2.80 -7.38
C GLY A 3 -22.59 -2.80 -7.01
N LEU A 4 -22.00 -3.98 -6.77
CA LEU A 4 -20.60 -4.13 -6.34
C LEU A 4 -19.57 -4.22 -7.48
N GLY A 5 -19.94 -4.08 -8.76
CA GLY A 5 -19.16 -4.58 -9.91
C GLY A 5 -17.67 -4.21 -9.94
N HIS A 6 -17.32 -2.99 -9.52
CA HIS A 6 -15.94 -2.51 -9.51
C HIS A 6 -15.18 -2.84 -8.20
N ALA A 7 -15.77 -2.53 -7.05
CA ALA A 7 -15.18 -2.76 -5.73
C ALA A 7 -15.13 -4.24 -5.32
N LYS A 8 -16.01 -5.10 -5.89
CA LYS A 8 -16.03 -6.55 -5.62
C LYS A 8 -14.67 -7.19 -5.84
N ARG A 9 -13.97 -6.80 -6.90
CA ARG A 9 -12.64 -7.36 -7.21
C ARG A 9 -11.60 -6.95 -6.19
N ALA A 10 -11.60 -5.68 -5.79
CA ALA A 10 -10.68 -5.19 -4.76
C ALA A 10 -10.97 -5.87 -3.41
N LEU A 11 -12.24 -6.05 -3.06
CA LEU A 11 -12.66 -6.79 -1.87
C LEU A 11 -12.20 -8.26 -1.92
N GLU A 12 -12.41 -8.97 -3.02
CA GLU A 12 -11.96 -10.36 -3.16
C GLU A 12 -10.44 -10.50 -3.05
N SER A 13 -9.68 -9.58 -3.65
CA SER A 13 -8.23 -9.55 -3.53
C SER A 13 -7.76 -9.15 -2.12
N GLU A 14 -8.45 -8.25 -1.42
CA GLU A 14 -8.17 -7.91 -0.01
C GLU A 14 -8.43 -9.12 0.90
N LEU A 15 -9.54 -9.84 0.70
CA LEU A 15 -9.84 -11.07 1.45
C LEU A 15 -8.78 -12.16 1.22
N LEU A 16 -8.31 -12.33 -0.02
CA LEU A 16 -7.17 -13.21 -0.29
C LEU A 16 -5.90 -12.73 0.43
N SER A 17 -5.64 -11.43 0.42
CA SER A 17 -4.49 -10.80 1.09
C SER A 17 -4.50 -11.04 2.59
N MET A 18 -5.65 -10.88 3.24
CA MET A 18 -5.83 -11.15 4.67
C MET A 18 -5.59 -12.63 5.00
N ALA A 19 -6.11 -13.56 4.18
CA ALA A 19 -5.86 -14.99 4.35
C ALA A 19 -4.38 -15.35 4.21
N VAL A 20 -3.71 -14.82 3.17
CA VAL A 20 -2.27 -14.98 2.96
C VAL A 20 -1.48 -14.40 4.14
N PHE A 21 -1.88 -13.23 4.64
CA PHE A 21 -1.19 -12.59 5.77
C PHE A 21 -1.31 -13.41 7.06
N HIS A 22 -2.50 -13.96 7.35
CA HIS A 22 -2.70 -14.89 8.46
C HIS A 22 -1.77 -16.12 8.36
N VAL A 23 -1.67 -16.73 7.17
CA VAL A 23 -0.80 -17.90 6.97
C VAL A 23 0.68 -17.54 7.10
N ILE A 24 1.11 -16.39 6.55
CA ILE A 24 2.48 -15.89 6.72
C ILE A 24 2.84 -15.76 8.20
N HIS A 25 1.93 -15.18 9.00
CA HIS A 25 2.14 -14.99 10.43
C HIS A 25 2.16 -16.32 11.18
N LYS A 26 1.12 -17.14 11.02
CA LYS A 26 0.93 -18.41 11.74
C LYS A 26 2.06 -19.40 11.52
N PHE A 27 2.64 -19.43 10.32
CA PHE A 27 3.72 -20.35 9.95
C PHE A 27 5.10 -19.68 9.89
N ALA A 28 5.23 -18.42 10.34
CA ALA A 28 6.48 -17.67 10.35
C ALA A 28 7.22 -17.71 8.99
N LEU A 29 6.51 -17.44 7.90
CA LEU A 29 7.02 -17.59 6.52
C LEU A 29 7.92 -16.45 6.06
N LEU A 30 8.08 -15.40 6.87
CA LEU A 30 8.95 -14.26 6.64
C LEU A 30 9.94 -14.11 7.80
N PRO A 31 11.07 -13.40 7.60
CA PRO A 31 12.00 -13.11 8.69
C PRO A 31 11.30 -12.44 9.89
N ASP A 32 11.71 -12.80 11.11
CA ASP A 32 11.17 -12.22 12.36
C ASP A 32 11.32 -10.70 12.40
N ASP A 33 12.34 -10.18 11.72
CA ASP A 33 12.61 -8.75 11.59
C ASP A 33 11.96 -8.10 10.36
N ALA A 34 11.02 -8.75 9.69
CA ALA A 34 10.17 -8.13 8.69
C ALA A 34 9.21 -7.11 9.34
N VAL A 35 9.03 -5.98 8.67
CA VAL A 35 8.12 -4.89 9.01
C VAL A 35 7.10 -4.78 7.90
N PHE A 36 5.82 -4.82 8.25
CA PHE A 36 4.70 -4.67 7.32
C PHE A 36 4.49 -3.20 6.97
N ILE A 37 4.54 -2.86 5.67
CA ILE A 37 4.55 -1.48 5.19
C ILE A 37 3.50 -1.23 4.10
N GLY A 38 3.48 0.01 3.60
CA GLY A 38 2.75 0.37 2.40
C GLY A 38 1.23 0.52 2.61
N GLY A 39 0.50 0.39 1.51
CA GLY A 39 -0.93 0.69 1.47
C GLY A 39 -1.80 -0.27 2.28
N THR A 40 -1.39 -1.53 2.37
CA THR A 40 -2.16 -2.56 3.09
C THR A 40 -1.90 -2.50 4.58
N ALA A 41 -0.69 -2.12 5.01
CA ALA A 41 -0.44 -1.73 6.40
C ALA A 41 -1.31 -0.53 6.81
N LEU A 42 -1.41 0.50 5.95
CA LEU A 42 -2.28 1.64 6.21
C LEU A 42 -3.76 1.25 6.34
N ARG A 43 -4.21 0.27 5.56
CA ARG A 43 -5.57 -0.31 5.59
C ARG A 43 -5.82 -1.12 6.86
N LEU A 44 -4.99 -2.13 7.11
CA LEU A 44 -5.24 -3.14 8.16
C LEU A 44 -4.81 -2.67 9.56
N CYS A 45 -3.76 -1.86 9.67
CA CYS A 45 -3.21 -1.41 10.95
C CYS A 45 -3.71 -0.02 11.35
N HIS A 46 -3.84 0.89 10.37
CA HIS A 46 -4.13 2.31 10.64
C HIS A 46 -5.56 2.73 10.27
N GLY A 47 -6.35 1.82 9.69
CA GLY A 47 -7.78 2.01 9.43
C GLY A 47 -8.10 2.85 8.18
N SER A 48 -7.25 2.83 7.15
CA SER A 48 -7.59 3.45 5.86
C SER A 48 -8.86 2.80 5.27
N PRO A 49 -9.80 3.58 4.69
CA PRO A 49 -11.08 3.05 4.23
C PRO A 49 -10.99 2.39 2.84
N ARG A 50 -9.93 2.64 2.07
CA ARG A 50 -9.78 2.03 0.74
C ARG A 50 -9.30 0.59 0.84
N PHE A 51 -9.81 -0.27 -0.02
CA PHE A 51 -9.32 -1.62 -0.22
C PHE A 51 -7.84 -1.61 -0.63
N SER A 52 -7.11 -2.64 -0.21
CA SER A 52 -5.71 -2.85 -0.57
C SER A 52 -5.38 -4.34 -0.68
N GLU A 53 -4.76 -4.74 -1.80
CA GLU A 53 -4.54 -6.16 -2.11
C GLU A 53 -3.11 -6.70 -1.90
N ASP A 54 -2.06 -5.89 -2.09
CA ASP A 54 -0.67 -6.36 -2.05
C ASP A 54 -0.11 -6.39 -0.63
N LEU A 55 0.77 -7.33 -0.31
CA LEU A 55 1.48 -7.35 0.97
C LEU A 55 2.93 -6.92 0.75
N ASP A 56 3.30 -5.77 1.30
CA ASP A 56 4.64 -5.21 1.18
C ASP A 56 5.35 -5.27 2.54
N PHE A 57 6.54 -5.84 2.57
CA PHE A 57 7.37 -5.93 3.76
C PHE A 57 8.76 -5.35 3.50
N HIS A 58 9.40 -4.88 4.56
CA HIS A 58 10.83 -4.57 4.58
C HIS A 58 11.50 -5.33 5.71
N THR A 59 12.71 -5.82 5.48
CA THR A 59 13.63 -6.23 6.54
C THR A 59 14.89 -5.37 6.48
N PRO A 60 15.47 -4.97 7.63
CA PRO A 60 16.74 -4.26 7.65
C PRO A 60 17.91 -5.15 7.19
N LYS A 61 17.74 -6.48 7.18
CA LYS A 61 18.81 -7.42 6.84
C LYS A 61 18.72 -7.90 5.40
N PHE A 62 19.87 -8.08 4.76
CA PHE A 62 19.95 -8.83 3.52
C PHE A 62 19.88 -10.32 3.81
N ALA A 63 18.96 -11.02 3.14
CA ALA A 63 18.76 -12.46 3.29
C ALA A 63 18.31 -13.07 1.96
N PRO A 64 18.60 -14.36 1.69
CA PRO A 64 18.01 -15.06 0.57
C PRO A 64 16.49 -14.87 0.57
N ARG A 65 15.95 -14.46 -0.58
CA ARG A 65 14.52 -14.29 -0.79
C ARG A 65 13.83 -15.65 -0.92
N SER A 66 13.70 -16.37 0.19
CA SER A 66 12.97 -17.62 0.28
C SER A 66 11.57 -17.41 0.86
N LEU A 67 10.63 -18.26 0.41
CA LEU A 67 9.27 -18.32 0.91
C LEU A 67 8.82 -19.78 0.72
N ASP A 68 8.29 -20.41 1.77
CA ASP A 68 7.67 -21.73 1.62
C ASP A 68 6.32 -21.59 0.91
N ARG A 69 6.37 -21.73 -0.42
CA ARG A 69 5.22 -21.54 -1.31
C ARG A 69 4.20 -22.66 -1.19
N GLN A 70 4.64 -23.86 -0.85
CA GLN A 70 3.75 -25.02 -0.75
C GLN A 70 2.87 -24.85 0.48
N THR A 71 3.49 -24.61 1.64
CA THR A 71 2.75 -24.30 2.88
C THR A 71 1.84 -23.09 2.69
N LEU A 72 2.34 -22.01 2.07
CA LEU A 72 1.51 -20.83 1.81
C LEU A 72 0.29 -21.16 0.94
N ALA A 73 0.46 -21.93 -0.15
CA ALA A 73 -0.64 -22.30 -1.03
C ALA A 73 -1.66 -23.21 -0.34
N ASP A 74 -1.19 -24.27 0.33
CA ASP A 74 -2.05 -25.29 0.93
C ASP A 74 -2.85 -24.72 2.10
N GLU A 75 -2.21 -23.98 3.00
CA GLU A 75 -2.87 -23.43 4.19
C GLU A 75 -3.81 -22.28 3.82
N THR A 76 -3.44 -21.44 2.84
CA THR A 76 -4.36 -20.42 2.32
C THR A 76 -5.55 -21.09 1.62
N GLY A 77 -5.33 -22.17 0.87
CA GLY A 77 -6.40 -22.92 0.22
C GLY A 77 -7.38 -23.54 1.22
N LYS A 78 -6.88 -24.16 2.29
CA LYS A 78 -7.70 -24.67 3.39
C LYS A 78 -8.53 -23.58 4.06
N LEU A 79 -7.91 -22.43 4.33
CA LEU A 79 -8.57 -21.30 5.00
C LEU A 79 -9.67 -20.67 4.14
N THR A 80 -9.44 -20.60 2.83
CA THR A 80 -10.31 -19.87 1.90
C THR A 80 -11.28 -20.75 1.13
N GLY A 81 -11.15 -22.08 1.19
CA GLY A 81 -11.87 -23.02 0.33
C GLY A 81 -11.53 -22.89 -1.17
N CYS A 82 -10.52 -22.08 -1.52
CA CYS A 82 -10.12 -21.83 -2.90
C CYS A 82 -8.93 -22.71 -3.31
N LYS A 83 -8.79 -22.97 -4.61
CA LYS A 83 -7.53 -23.51 -5.13
C LYS A 83 -6.52 -22.38 -5.28
N VAL A 84 -5.50 -22.34 -4.43
CA VAL A 84 -4.50 -21.26 -4.41
C VAL A 84 -3.26 -21.67 -5.23
N SER A 85 -2.68 -20.72 -5.94
CA SER A 85 -1.43 -20.89 -6.69
C SER A 85 -0.46 -19.78 -6.33
N VAL A 86 0.76 -20.15 -5.95
CA VAL A 86 1.85 -19.26 -5.56
C VAL A 86 3.01 -19.42 -6.53
N SER A 87 3.32 -18.35 -7.26
CA SER A 87 4.35 -18.36 -8.31
C SER A 87 5.51 -17.43 -7.98
N THR A 88 6.71 -17.80 -8.43
CA THR A 88 7.89 -16.94 -8.37
C THR A 88 7.84 -15.94 -9.53
N PRO A 89 8.05 -14.64 -9.29
CA PRO A 89 8.18 -13.68 -10.37
C PRO A 89 9.43 -13.94 -11.22
N THR A 90 9.30 -13.80 -12.53
CA THR A 90 10.43 -13.74 -13.46
C THR A 90 11.05 -12.34 -13.41
N GLY A 91 12.35 -12.26 -13.06
CA GLY A 91 13.11 -11.00 -12.97
C GLY A 91 13.65 -10.69 -11.56
N GLY A 92 14.60 -9.76 -11.49
CA GLY A 92 15.08 -9.21 -10.21
C GLY A 92 14.08 -8.24 -9.59
N GLY A 93 14.19 -8.02 -8.28
CA GLY A 93 13.34 -7.05 -7.55
C GLY A 93 12.75 -7.62 -6.25
N PRO A 94 11.99 -6.78 -5.51
CA PRO A 94 11.53 -7.11 -4.16
C PRO A 94 10.47 -8.20 -4.09
N THR A 95 9.82 -8.55 -5.21
CA THR A 95 8.73 -9.52 -5.21
C THR A 95 9.21 -10.93 -4.86
N LEU A 96 8.64 -11.50 -3.80
CA LEU A 96 8.87 -12.88 -3.37
C LEU A 96 7.95 -13.85 -4.11
N ALA A 97 6.68 -13.45 -4.25
CA ALA A 97 5.65 -14.31 -4.80
C ALA A 97 4.47 -13.53 -5.38
N ARG A 98 3.77 -14.17 -6.33
CA ARG A 98 2.44 -13.78 -6.79
C ARG A 98 1.46 -14.87 -6.42
N VAL A 99 0.41 -14.49 -5.72
CA VAL A 99 -0.65 -15.41 -5.26
C VAL A 99 -1.91 -15.17 -6.07
N SER A 100 -2.56 -16.24 -6.49
CA SER A 100 -3.87 -16.19 -7.14
C SER A 100 -4.77 -17.32 -6.62
N ALA A 101 -6.08 -17.09 -6.63
CA ALA A 101 -7.05 -18.05 -6.11
C ALA A 101 -8.12 -18.40 -7.17
N GLU A 102 -8.40 -19.68 -7.37
CA GLU A 102 -9.59 -20.14 -8.08
C GLU A 102 -10.73 -20.31 -7.08
N VAL A 103 -11.76 -19.47 -7.22
CA VAL A 103 -12.96 -19.53 -6.37
C VAL A 103 -13.89 -20.64 -6.90
N PRO A 104 -14.35 -21.59 -6.06
CA PRO A 104 -15.27 -22.65 -6.48
C PRO A 104 -16.54 -22.09 -7.15
N GLY A 105 -16.98 -22.73 -8.24
CA GLY A 105 -18.18 -22.33 -8.99
C GLY A 105 -18.05 -21.03 -9.79
N ARG A 106 -16.88 -20.36 -9.78
CA ARG A 106 -16.63 -19.18 -10.62
C ARG A 106 -16.48 -19.58 -12.10
N ASP A 107 -17.13 -18.84 -12.98
CA ASP A 107 -16.91 -18.92 -14.42
C ASP A 107 -15.43 -18.62 -14.74
N ARG A 108 -14.80 -19.51 -15.53
CA ARG A 108 -13.40 -19.38 -15.97
C ARG A 108 -13.13 -18.11 -16.78
N SER A 109 -14.15 -17.50 -17.40
CA SER A 109 -14.05 -16.22 -18.10
C SER A 109 -13.80 -15.04 -17.14
N GLN A 110 -14.19 -15.18 -15.87
CA GLN A 110 -14.05 -14.13 -14.86
C GLN A 110 -12.62 -14.10 -14.32
N ARG A 111 -12.11 -12.88 -14.11
CA ARG A 111 -10.79 -12.68 -13.52
C ARG A 111 -10.73 -13.24 -12.11
N ARG A 112 -9.63 -13.92 -11.80
CA ARG A 112 -9.34 -14.47 -10.49
C ARG A 112 -8.80 -13.39 -9.53
N PRO A 113 -9.09 -13.47 -8.22
CA PRO A 113 -8.40 -12.68 -7.22
C PRO A 113 -6.91 -12.96 -7.28
N ARG A 114 -6.12 -11.90 -7.15
CA ARG A 114 -4.66 -11.96 -7.21
C ARG A 114 -4.05 -10.89 -6.33
N MET A 115 -2.86 -11.17 -5.84
CA MET A 115 -2.05 -10.25 -5.05
C MET A 115 -0.56 -10.57 -5.20
N LYS A 116 0.27 -9.67 -4.71
CA LYS A 116 1.73 -9.78 -4.71
C LYS A 116 2.28 -9.66 -3.30
N ILE A 117 3.31 -10.46 -3.00
CA ILE A 117 4.10 -10.34 -1.76
C ILE A 117 5.47 -9.78 -2.14
N ASP A 118 5.82 -8.62 -1.60
CA ASP A 118 7.14 -8.00 -1.75
C ASP A 118 7.90 -8.02 -0.41
N LEU A 119 9.20 -8.28 -0.48
CA LEU A 119 10.16 -8.12 0.62
C LEU A 119 11.35 -7.29 0.15
N GLY A 120 11.30 -6.00 0.44
CA GLY A 120 12.45 -5.11 0.35
C GLY A 120 13.45 -5.41 1.47
N GLN A 121 14.72 -5.09 1.25
CA GLN A 121 15.82 -5.43 2.16
C GLN A 121 16.81 -4.27 2.30
N GLY A 122 17.50 -4.22 3.42
CA GLY A 122 18.66 -3.32 3.62
C GLY A 122 18.30 -1.88 3.94
N MET A 123 17.05 -1.59 4.27
CA MET A 123 16.59 -0.26 4.65
C MET A 123 15.99 -0.30 6.05
N GLN A 124 16.38 0.67 6.88
CA GLN A 124 15.74 0.90 8.17
C GLN A 124 14.36 1.52 7.95
N VAL A 125 13.39 1.07 8.74
CA VAL A 125 11.99 1.50 8.68
C VAL A 125 11.58 1.85 10.09
N ASP A 126 11.02 3.04 10.30
CA ASP A 126 10.41 3.38 11.59
C ASP A 126 9.20 2.48 11.83
N ALA A 127 9.35 1.56 12.79
CA ALA A 127 8.46 0.43 13.00
C ALA A 127 7.91 0.41 14.43
N ARG A 128 6.67 -0.03 14.55
CA ARG A 128 5.97 -0.23 15.82
C ARG A 128 5.26 -1.58 15.83
N ALA A 129 5.07 -2.15 17.01
CA ALA A 129 4.21 -3.31 17.18
C ALA A 129 2.75 -2.85 17.16
N GLU A 130 1.94 -3.45 16.30
CA GLU A 130 0.50 -3.23 16.25
C GLU A 130 -0.21 -4.58 16.40
N ILE A 131 -1.31 -4.59 17.16
CA ILE A 131 -2.19 -5.75 17.26
C ILE A 131 -3.22 -5.65 16.14
N ILE A 132 -3.17 -6.59 15.22
CA ILE A 132 -4.10 -6.68 14.10
C ILE A 132 -5.10 -7.78 14.42
N THR A 133 -6.39 -7.42 14.42
CA THR A 133 -7.47 -8.40 14.48
C THR A 133 -7.99 -8.62 13.06
N LEU A 134 -7.67 -9.76 12.46
CA LEU A 134 -8.24 -10.13 11.17
C LEU A 134 -9.60 -10.78 11.42
N LYS A 135 -10.65 -10.14 10.89
CA LYS A 135 -12.00 -10.69 10.84
C LYS A 135 -12.32 -11.01 9.38
N MET A 136 -12.12 -12.27 9.02
CA MET A 136 -12.63 -12.83 7.79
C MET A 136 -14.07 -13.28 8.07
N ALA A 137 -15.05 -12.52 7.58
CA ALA A 137 -16.42 -12.99 7.52
C ALA A 137 -16.53 -13.90 6.28
N GLY A 138 -16.36 -15.20 6.50
CA GLY A 138 -16.47 -16.25 5.48
C GLY A 138 -17.78 -16.18 4.69
N GLY A 139 -18.86 -15.67 5.31
CA GLY A 139 -20.13 -15.43 4.64
C GLY A 139 -20.14 -14.36 3.53
N LEU A 140 -19.12 -13.51 3.41
CA LEU A 140 -19.07 -12.44 2.39
C LEU A 140 -18.62 -12.93 1.00
N VAL A 141 -17.97 -14.10 0.92
CA VAL A 141 -17.60 -14.77 -0.35
C VAL A 141 -18.06 -16.22 -0.28
N PRO A 142 -19.02 -16.66 -1.14
CA PRO A 142 -19.47 -18.05 -1.14
C PRO A 142 -18.29 -19.03 -1.27
N GLY A 143 -18.11 -19.88 -0.26
CA GLY A 143 -17.04 -20.89 -0.19
C GLY A 143 -15.86 -20.56 0.72
N MET A 144 -15.83 -19.38 1.36
CA MET A 144 -14.76 -18.95 2.27
C MET A 144 -15.17 -19.18 3.75
N GLY A 145 -14.28 -19.69 4.61
CA GLY A 145 -14.57 -19.92 6.04
C GLY A 145 -14.41 -18.66 6.90
N ASP A 146 -15.05 -18.64 8.08
CA ASP A 146 -14.83 -17.57 9.07
C ASP A 146 -13.46 -17.72 9.73
N VAL A 147 -12.70 -16.62 9.82
CA VAL A 147 -11.43 -16.56 10.56
C VAL A 147 -11.45 -15.32 11.44
N GLY A 148 -11.47 -15.51 12.75
CA GLY A 148 -11.30 -14.44 13.72
C GLY A 148 -10.02 -14.70 14.50
N ASP A 149 -8.91 -14.12 14.06
CA ASP A 149 -7.63 -14.26 14.75
C ASP A 149 -7.02 -12.89 15.03
N ALA A 150 -6.40 -12.76 16.21
CA ALA A 150 -5.75 -11.55 16.66
C ALA A 150 -4.27 -11.86 16.88
N PHE A 151 -3.41 -11.18 16.13
CA PHE A 151 -1.98 -11.35 16.26
C PHE A 151 -1.25 -10.00 16.24
N SER A 152 -0.13 -9.97 16.95
CA SER A 152 0.77 -8.82 16.94
C SER A 152 1.76 -8.97 15.79
N PHE A 153 1.97 -7.89 15.04
CA PHE A 153 3.00 -7.82 14.01
C PHE A 153 3.69 -6.45 14.01
N ARG A 154 4.91 -6.38 13.49
CA ARG A 154 5.63 -5.10 13.34
C ARG A 154 5.18 -4.42 12.05
N THR A 155 4.75 -3.17 12.14
CA THR A 155 4.29 -2.38 10.99
C THR A 155 4.90 -0.99 11.04
N SER A 156 5.03 -0.34 9.88
CA SER A 156 5.57 1.01 9.83
C SER A 156 4.67 2.05 10.51
N SER A 157 5.30 3.12 11.00
CA SER A 157 4.59 4.31 11.48
C SER A 157 3.80 4.99 10.35
N LYS A 158 2.82 5.83 10.70
CA LYS A 158 2.05 6.56 9.68
C LYS A 158 2.95 7.55 8.95
N GLU A 159 3.93 8.11 9.67
CA GLU A 159 4.93 9.07 9.22
C GLU A 159 5.88 8.42 8.20
N GLU A 160 6.34 7.20 8.48
CA GLU A 160 7.12 6.37 7.55
C GLU A 160 6.33 6.05 6.27
N ILE A 161 5.06 5.62 6.41
CA ILE A 161 4.19 5.39 5.24
C ILE A 161 4.00 6.70 4.46
N PHE A 162 3.87 7.84 5.15
CA PHE A 162 3.71 9.14 4.51
C PHE A 162 4.95 9.49 3.66
N ALA A 163 6.14 9.24 4.19
CA ALA A 163 7.41 9.41 3.49
C ALA A 163 7.51 8.48 2.27
N ASP A 164 7.19 7.19 2.43
CA ASP A 164 7.20 6.21 1.34
C ASP A 164 6.25 6.58 0.20
N LYS A 165 5.11 7.24 0.50
CA LYS A 165 4.20 7.73 -0.55
C LYS A 165 4.81 8.85 -1.37
N HIS A 166 5.63 9.72 -0.78
CA HIS A 166 6.37 10.74 -1.52
C HIS A 166 7.47 10.12 -2.38
N MET A 167 8.20 9.11 -1.85
CA MET A 167 9.13 8.31 -2.65
C MET A 167 8.41 7.66 -3.85
N ALA A 168 7.20 7.13 -3.66
CA ALA A 168 6.40 6.52 -4.71
C ALA A 168 5.91 7.52 -5.79
N LEU A 169 5.62 8.77 -5.41
CA LEU A 169 5.30 9.85 -6.35
C LEU A 169 6.49 10.15 -7.28
N VAL A 170 7.71 10.19 -6.74
CA VAL A 170 8.94 10.47 -7.51
C VAL A 170 9.38 9.28 -8.35
N GLY A 171 9.10 8.05 -7.89
CA GLY A 171 9.58 6.83 -8.52
C GLY A 171 9.34 6.72 -10.04
N PRO A 172 9.97 5.73 -10.70
CA PRO A 172 10.21 5.72 -12.15
C PRO A 172 8.95 5.61 -13.04
N ARG A 173 7.76 5.55 -12.45
CA ARG A 173 6.51 5.42 -13.19
C ARG A 173 6.15 6.74 -13.84
N ARG A 174 5.91 6.75 -15.15
CA ARG A 174 5.43 7.95 -15.83
C ARG A 174 4.11 8.50 -15.25
N ARG A 175 3.20 7.59 -14.85
CA ARG A 175 1.89 7.94 -14.28
C ARG A 175 1.89 7.84 -12.75
N ILE A 176 1.26 8.81 -12.09
CA ILE A 176 0.96 8.76 -10.64
C ILE A 176 -0.13 7.71 -10.40
N LYS A 177 0.04 6.85 -9.39
CA LYS A 177 -1.05 5.99 -8.93
C LYS A 177 -1.96 6.81 -8.03
N HIS A 178 -3.25 6.87 -8.35
CA HIS A 178 -4.19 7.72 -7.61
C HIS A 178 -4.44 7.20 -6.18
N ARG A 179 -4.20 5.90 -5.92
CA ARG A 179 -4.16 5.33 -4.56
C ARG A 179 -3.09 5.95 -3.67
N ASP A 180 -1.93 6.32 -4.23
CA ASP A 180 -0.87 6.97 -3.45
C ASP A 180 -1.27 8.41 -3.08
N MET A 181 -1.95 9.12 -3.99
CA MET A 181 -2.54 10.43 -3.71
C MET A 181 -3.62 10.36 -2.62
N PHE A 182 -4.47 9.34 -2.66
CA PHE A 182 -5.47 9.09 -1.61
C PHE A 182 -4.82 8.92 -0.24
N ASP A 183 -3.81 8.05 -0.15
CA ASP A 183 -3.14 7.79 1.13
C ASP A 183 -2.49 9.06 1.70
N ILE A 184 -1.88 9.89 0.85
CA ILE A 184 -1.31 11.20 1.24
C ILE A 184 -2.39 12.13 1.81
N LEU A 185 -3.50 12.30 1.12
CA LEU A 185 -4.59 13.17 1.58
C LEU A 185 -5.23 12.64 2.86
N TRP A 186 -5.38 11.33 2.96
CA TRP A 186 -5.95 10.66 4.13
C TRP A 186 -5.05 10.78 5.38
N LEU A 187 -3.73 10.63 5.21
CA LEU A 187 -2.73 10.84 6.26
C LEU A 187 -2.74 12.30 6.72
N ARG A 188 -2.77 13.25 5.77
CA ARG A 188 -2.88 14.68 6.07
C ARG A 188 -4.15 15.01 6.85
N GLN A 189 -5.29 14.46 6.45
CA GLN A 189 -6.57 14.68 7.13
C GLN A 189 -6.55 14.18 8.59
N ARG A 190 -5.76 13.15 8.89
CA ARG A 190 -5.57 12.60 10.24
C ARG A 190 -4.51 13.34 11.07
N GLY A 191 -3.96 14.44 10.56
CA GLY A 191 -2.94 15.23 11.25
C GLY A 191 -1.63 14.47 11.44
N VAL A 192 -1.31 13.52 10.55
CA VAL A 192 -0.01 12.85 10.57
C VAL A 192 1.08 13.84 10.17
N ASP A 193 2.13 13.91 10.97
CA ASP A 193 3.25 14.80 10.70
C ASP A 193 4.04 14.31 9.49
N PHE A 194 4.31 15.22 8.55
CA PHE A 194 5.20 14.92 7.43
C PHE A 194 6.66 15.04 7.88
N ARG A 195 7.41 13.95 7.73
CA ARG A 195 8.82 13.82 8.16
C ARG A 195 9.77 13.89 6.95
N PRO A 196 10.27 15.09 6.57
CA PRO A 196 11.15 15.25 5.41
C PRO A 196 12.51 14.55 5.60
N ASP A 197 12.94 14.34 6.85
CA ASP A 197 14.15 13.62 7.21
C ASP A 197 14.08 12.13 6.83
N ILE A 198 12.93 11.48 7.04
CA ILE A 198 12.71 10.10 6.61
C ILE A 198 12.79 10.00 5.07
N VAL A 199 12.18 10.96 4.37
CA VAL A 199 12.27 11.00 2.90
C VAL A 199 13.72 11.18 2.47
N ALA A 200 14.42 12.19 3.00
CA ALA A 200 15.79 12.51 2.65
C ALA A 200 16.76 11.33 2.88
N ALA A 201 16.57 10.56 3.95
CA ALA A 201 17.36 9.37 4.24
C ALA A 201 17.18 8.24 3.20
N LYS A 202 16.05 8.22 2.47
CA LYS A 202 15.71 7.22 1.45
C LYS A 202 16.08 7.64 0.03
N VAL A 203 16.35 8.92 -0.21
CA VAL A 203 16.73 9.41 -1.54
C VAL A 203 18.17 8.99 -1.85
N ALA A 204 18.33 8.26 -2.96
CA ALA A 204 19.65 7.87 -3.46
C ALA A 204 20.49 9.13 -3.74
N PRO A 205 21.81 9.13 -3.44
CA PRO A 205 22.67 10.30 -3.63
C PRO A 205 22.56 10.96 -5.01
N GLU A 206 22.45 10.16 -6.06
CA GLU A 206 22.31 10.57 -7.46
C GLU A 206 20.99 11.28 -7.78
N ASP A 207 19.92 11.02 -7.01
CA ASP A 207 18.58 11.56 -7.27
C ASP A 207 18.30 12.85 -6.48
N ARG A 208 19.18 13.23 -5.54
CA ARG A 208 18.91 14.30 -4.56
C ARG A 208 18.62 15.66 -5.19
N THR A 209 19.32 16.00 -6.26
CA THR A 209 19.17 17.29 -6.96
C THR A 209 17.84 17.41 -7.71
N GLU A 210 17.31 16.29 -8.21
CA GLU A 210 16.08 16.28 -9.02
C GLU A 210 14.82 15.93 -8.21
N PHE A 211 14.97 15.32 -7.04
CA PHE A 211 13.86 14.81 -6.24
C PHE A 211 12.76 15.86 -6.00
N ALA A 212 13.14 17.04 -5.52
CA ALA A 212 12.20 18.13 -5.24
C ALA A 212 11.58 18.69 -6.54
N ALA A 213 12.33 18.74 -7.64
CA ALA A 213 11.82 19.17 -8.93
C ALA A 213 10.76 18.19 -9.46
N ILE A 214 11.01 16.89 -9.35
CA ILE A 214 10.03 15.85 -9.73
C ILE A 214 8.79 15.95 -8.85
N LEU A 215 8.91 16.09 -7.52
CA LEU A 215 7.75 16.28 -6.65
C LEU A 215 6.89 17.48 -7.06
N ARG A 216 7.49 18.62 -7.42
CA ARG A 216 6.75 19.79 -7.91
C ARG A 216 6.01 19.49 -9.22
N GLN A 217 6.59 18.70 -10.12
CA GLN A 217 5.89 18.23 -11.33
C GLN A 217 4.74 17.29 -10.98
N ARG A 218 4.92 16.39 -9.99
CA ARG A 218 3.88 15.48 -9.51
C ARG A 218 2.72 16.21 -8.83
N ALA A 219 3.00 17.34 -8.15
CA ALA A 219 1.97 18.20 -7.57
C ALA A 219 0.96 18.65 -8.64
N LYS A 220 1.48 19.22 -9.75
CA LYS A 220 0.68 19.66 -10.90
C LYS A 220 -0.09 18.51 -11.55
N ALA A 221 0.60 17.41 -11.84
CA ALA A 221 -0.04 16.23 -12.45
C ALA A 221 -1.14 15.61 -11.55
N GLY A 222 -0.96 15.65 -10.23
CA GLY A 222 -1.97 15.21 -9.28
C GLY A 222 -3.17 16.15 -9.22
N ARG A 223 -2.95 17.47 -9.23
CA ARG A 223 -4.03 18.46 -9.38
C ARG A 223 -4.84 18.20 -10.63
N ASP A 224 -4.18 18.05 -11.78
CA ASP A 224 -4.85 17.80 -13.05
C ASP A 224 -5.69 16.51 -13.01
N ALA A 225 -5.15 15.44 -12.41
CA ALA A 225 -5.88 14.18 -12.23
C ALA A 225 -7.12 14.29 -11.32
N ILE A 226 -7.09 15.16 -10.31
CA ILE A 226 -8.27 15.44 -9.47
C ILE A 226 -9.28 16.27 -10.25
N SER A 227 -8.83 17.35 -10.89
CA SER A 227 -9.69 18.29 -11.63
C SER A 227 -10.40 17.62 -12.81
N ASN A 228 -9.71 16.75 -13.55
CA ASN A 228 -10.29 16.04 -14.70
C ASN A 228 -11.07 14.77 -14.33
N GLY A 229 -11.17 14.42 -13.04
CA GLY A 229 -11.92 13.27 -12.54
C GLY A 229 -11.21 11.91 -12.66
N ALA A 230 -10.00 11.83 -13.24
CA ALA A 230 -9.26 10.57 -13.35
C ALA A 230 -8.91 9.97 -11.99
N TYR A 231 -8.65 10.83 -10.98
CA TYR A 231 -8.46 10.44 -9.60
C TYR A 231 -9.65 9.66 -9.05
N GLN A 232 -10.85 10.23 -9.19
CA GLN A 232 -12.10 9.59 -8.72
C GLN A 232 -12.38 8.30 -9.48
N ALA A 233 -12.28 8.31 -10.81
CA ALA A 233 -12.55 7.14 -11.63
C ALA A 233 -11.69 5.94 -11.26
N GLU A 234 -10.41 6.15 -10.90
CA GLU A 234 -9.56 5.07 -10.38
C GLU A 234 -9.96 4.63 -8.97
N LEU A 235 -10.23 5.58 -8.07
CA LEU A 235 -10.50 5.26 -6.67
C LEU A 235 -11.84 4.58 -6.41
N GLU A 236 -12.84 4.79 -7.25
CA GLU A 236 -14.13 4.08 -7.17
C GLU A 236 -13.96 2.55 -7.27
N HIS A 237 -12.86 2.07 -7.85
CA HIS A 237 -12.53 0.64 -7.87
C HIS A 237 -11.96 0.11 -6.55
N PHE A 238 -11.49 1.00 -5.67
CA PHE A 238 -10.80 0.67 -4.42
C PHE A 238 -11.51 1.19 -3.18
N LEU A 239 -12.68 1.81 -3.32
CA LEU A 239 -13.47 2.26 -2.18
C LEU A 239 -14.76 1.45 -2.05
N PRO A 240 -15.29 1.32 -0.82
CA PRO A 240 -16.64 0.80 -0.60
C PRO A 240 -17.69 1.56 -1.43
N SER A 241 -18.75 0.87 -1.88
CA SER A 241 -19.76 1.44 -2.79
C SER A 241 -20.53 2.64 -2.22
N ASP A 242 -20.57 2.78 -0.90
CA ASP A 242 -21.18 3.90 -0.17
C ASP A 242 -20.21 5.09 0.01
N SER A 243 -18.98 5.01 -0.48
CA SER A 243 -17.95 6.05 -0.32
C SER A 243 -18.07 7.22 -1.32
N SER A 244 -19.19 7.33 -2.04
CA SER A 244 -19.45 8.41 -3.00
C SER A 244 -19.43 9.80 -2.34
N TRP A 245 -19.70 9.86 -1.03
CA TRP A 245 -19.59 11.09 -0.23
C TRP A 245 -18.19 11.71 -0.26
N LEU A 246 -17.13 10.92 -0.51
CA LEU A 246 -15.76 11.43 -0.63
C LEU A 246 -15.57 12.39 -1.82
N PHE A 247 -16.46 12.38 -2.81
CA PHE A 247 -16.25 13.05 -4.10
C PHE A 247 -17.37 14.03 -4.53
N THR A 248 -18.37 14.28 -3.69
CA THR A 248 -19.72 14.71 -4.15
C THR A 248 -19.96 16.20 -4.46
N GLU A 249 -18.95 17.06 -4.61
CA GLU A 249 -19.20 18.44 -5.08
C GLU A 249 -18.08 18.94 -5.99
N ALA A 250 -18.41 19.59 -7.11
CA ALA A 250 -17.41 20.18 -8.02
C ALA A 250 -16.52 21.22 -7.30
N LYS A 251 -17.12 22.04 -6.41
CA LYS A 251 -16.36 22.95 -5.52
C LYS A 251 -15.43 22.21 -4.56
N ARG A 252 -15.83 21.02 -4.07
CA ARG A 252 -14.96 20.16 -3.26
C ARG A 252 -13.82 19.56 -4.07
N ARG A 253 -14.02 19.26 -5.37
CA ARG A 253 -12.96 18.74 -6.25
C ARG A 253 -11.89 19.79 -6.52
N GLU A 254 -12.26 21.02 -6.84
CA GLU A 254 -11.30 22.10 -7.09
C GLU A 254 -10.49 22.43 -5.83
N GLY A 255 -11.15 22.57 -4.68
CA GLY A 255 -10.47 22.76 -3.40
C GLY A 255 -9.56 21.58 -3.00
N MET A 256 -9.96 20.34 -3.31
CA MET A 256 -9.11 19.16 -3.12
C MET A 256 -7.89 19.18 -4.05
N ALA A 257 -8.07 19.60 -5.30
CA ALA A 257 -7.02 19.65 -6.31
C ALA A 257 -5.96 20.70 -5.92
N ASP A 258 -6.38 21.91 -5.56
CA ASP A 258 -5.50 22.99 -5.11
C ASP A 258 -4.85 22.64 -3.76
N GLY A 259 -5.60 22.00 -2.86
CA GLY A 259 -5.09 21.50 -1.58
C GLY A 259 -4.02 20.42 -1.74
N PHE A 260 -4.20 19.49 -2.69
CA PHE A 260 -3.19 18.49 -3.01
C PHE A 260 -1.92 19.12 -3.59
N GLU A 261 -2.05 20.02 -4.57
CA GLU A 261 -0.90 20.70 -5.16
C GLU A 261 -0.12 21.47 -4.09
N THR A 262 -0.82 22.29 -3.29
CA THR A 262 -0.21 23.10 -2.22
C THR A 262 0.54 22.22 -1.23
N LEU A 263 -0.09 21.13 -0.78
CA LEU A 263 0.52 20.17 0.15
C LEU A 263 1.84 19.60 -0.40
N ILE A 264 1.82 19.09 -1.63
CA ILE A 264 3.01 18.49 -2.24
C ILE A 264 4.10 19.53 -2.51
N LEU A 265 3.74 20.75 -2.92
CA LEU A 265 4.71 21.83 -3.12
C LEU A 265 5.40 22.24 -1.81
N ASP A 266 4.66 22.32 -0.71
CA ASP A 266 5.24 22.63 0.59
C ASP A 266 6.13 21.49 1.11
N HIS A 267 5.68 20.24 0.97
CA HIS A 267 6.50 19.08 1.29
C HIS A 267 7.77 19.00 0.44
N ALA A 268 7.69 19.34 -0.85
CA ALA A 268 8.87 19.41 -1.71
C ALA A 268 9.89 20.43 -1.21
N LYS A 269 9.47 21.61 -0.72
CA LYS A 269 10.37 22.60 -0.10
C LYS A 269 11.03 22.08 1.17
N LEU A 270 10.28 21.35 2.00
CA LEU A 270 10.80 20.75 3.23
C LEU A 270 11.86 19.69 2.94
N VAL A 271 11.60 18.81 1.97
CA VAL A 271 12.57 17.77 1.55
C VAL A 271 13.80 18.40 0.91
N ASP A 272 13.65 19.40 0.05
CA ASP A 272 14.75 20.13 -0.61
C ASP A 272 15.72 20.75 0.42
N ARG A 273 15.15 21.38 1.47
CA ARG A 273 15.91 21.92 2.60
C ARG A 273 16.68 20.82 3.35
N GLU A 274 16.04 19.68 3.58
CA GLU A 274 16.63 18.59 4.35
C GLU A 274 17.74 17.85 3.57
N LEU A 275 17.53 17.64 2.27
CA LEU A 275 18.57 17.13 1.35
C LEU A 275 19.78 18.08 1.29
N SER A 276 19.55 19.39 1.31
CA SER A 276 20.64 20.39 1.31
C SER A 276 21.45 20.39 2.63
N ARG A 277 20.80 20.14 3.77
CA ARG A 277 21.47 20.03 5.08
C ARG A 277 22.36 18.79 5.18
N THR A 278 21.87 17.65 4.72
CA THR A 278 22.63 16.39 4.76
C THR A 278 23.87 16.40 3.85
N VAL A 279 23.91 17.24 2.81
CA VAL A 279 25.09 17.44 1.95
C VAL A 279 26.13 18.35 2.61
N THR A 280 25.71 19.28 3.47
CA THR A 280 26.59 20.30 4.07
C THR A 280 27.13 19.94 5.46
N GLY A 281 26.81 18.75 5.98
CA GLY A 281 27.40 18.19 7.21
C GLY A 281 27.08 18.95 8.51
N SER A 282 26.06 19.83 8.51
CA SER A 282 25.69 20.58 9.71
C SER A 282 24.67 19.79 10.56
N PRO A 283 24.91 19.59 11.88
CA PRO A 283 23.97 18.90 12.75
C PRO A 283 22.70 19.75 12.99
N PRO A 284 21.56 19.12 13.36
CA PRO A 284 20.33 19.85 13.64
C PRO A 284 20.48 20.74 14.88
N ALA A 285 19.91 21.95 14.79
CA ALA A 285 19.80 22.91 15.90
C ALA A 285 18.63 22.58 16.82
#